data_AF-E8JZE0-F1
#
_entry.id   AF-E8JZE0-F1
#
_cell.length_a   1.000
_cell.length_b   1.000
_cell.length_c   1.000
_cell.angle_alpha   90.00
_cell.angle_beta   90.00
_cell.angle_gamma   90.00
#
_symmetry.space_group_name_H-M   'P 1'
#
loop_
_entity.id
_entity.type
_entity.pdbx_description
1 polymer ?
#
loop_
_entity_poly.entity_id
_entity_poly.type
_entity_poly.pdbx_seq_one_letter_code
_entity_poly.pdbx_strand_id
1 'polypeptide(L)' 'MYGTHKPLAQVRDWTTEDGESRQQTHYFHCDQIGISREMTDKDGNLLWYSEYTGWGRLKEETKVTDSTYQPSHR' A
#
# COMPACT_ATOMS: atom_id res chain seq x y z
N MET A 1 5.69 22.24 -13.21
CA MET A 1 6.78 21.33 -12.78
C MET A 1 6.15 20.30 -11.84
N TYR A 2 5.69 19.16 -12.38
CA TYR A 2 5.03 18.13 -11.56
C TYR A 2 6.11 17.34 -10.84
N GLY A 3 6.21 17.52 -9.53
CA GLY A 3 7.19 16.85 -8.68
C GLY A 3 7.01 15.33 -8.77
N THR A 4 8.07 14.65 -9.20
CA THR A 4 8.12 13.18 -9.31
C THR A 4 8.06 12.60 -7.90
N HIS A 5 6.90 12.12 -7.48
CA HIS A 5 6.74 11.45 -6.19
C HIS A 5 7.34 10.06 -6.32
N LYS A 6 8.43 9.83 -5.57
CA LYS A 6 9.10 8.53 -5.55
C LYS A 6 8.26 7.58 -4.71
N PRO A 7 7.83 6.42 -5.25
CA PRO A 7 7.08 5.46 -4.47
C PRO A 7 7.96 4.84 -3.38
N LEU A 8 7.36 4.55 -2.22
CA LEU A 8 8.01 3.82 -1.14
C LEU A 8 7.71 2.33 -1.28
N ALA A 9 8.72 1.47 -1.17
CA ALA A 9 8.54 0.02 -1.22
C ALA A 9 8.55 -0.57 0.20
N GLN A 10 7.58 -1.42 0.51
CA GLN A 10 7.58 -2.27 1.70
C GLN A 10 7.76 -3.73 1.27
N VAL A 11 8.77 -4.39 1.83
CA VAL A 11 9.02 -5.81 1.62
C VAL A 11 8.70 -6.53 2.93
N ARG A 12 7.89 -7.58 2.85
CA ARG A 12 7.54 -8.45 3.97
C ARG A 12 7.94 -9.87 3.64
N ASP A 13 8.83 -10.43 4.45
CA ASP A 13 9.22 -11.83 4.39
C ASP A 13 8.53 -12.61 5.52
N TRP A 14 8.08 -13.83 5.24
CA TRP A 14 7.62 -14.77 6.25
C TRP A 14 7.81 -16.22 5.79
N THR A 15 7.82 -17.13 6.75
CA THR A 15 7.87 -18.58 6.48
C THR A 15 6.50 -19.18 6.74
N THR A 16 6.00 -20.04 5.85
CA THR A 16 4.74 -20.78 6.06
C THR A 16 4.95 -21.93 7.05
N GLU A 17 3.87 -22.53 7.53
CA GLU A 17 3.94 -23.71 8.41
C GLU A 17 4.64 -24.91 7.74
N ASP A 18 4.58 -24.99 6.41
CA ASP A 18 5.27 -26.00 5.60
C ASP A 18 6.77 -25.69 5.39
N GLY A 19 7.28 -24.60 5.97
CA GLY A 19 8.69 -24.19 5.84
C GLY A 19 9.01 -23.44 4.54
N GLU A 20 8.01 -23.04 3.75
CA GLU A 20 8.23 -22.26 2.53
C GLU A 20 8.50 -20.79 2.87
N SER A 21 9.58 -20.22 2.35
CA SER A 21 9.83 -18.78 2.44
C SER A 21 8.99 -18.04 1.40
N ARG A 22 8.22 -17.05 1.86
CA ARG A 22 7.41 -16.17 1.02
C ARG A 22 7.82 -14.72 1.25
N GLN A 23 7.81 -13.96 0.15
CA GLN A 23 8.06 -12.53 0.15
C GLN A 23 6.90 -11.82 -0.55
N GLN A 24 6.44 -10.72 0.03
CA GLN A 24 5.47 -9.82 -0.57
C GLN A 24 6.05 -8.41 -0.63
N THR A 25 5.96 -7.79 -1.80
CA THR A 25 6.39 -6.41 -2.02
C THR A 25 5.16 -5.56 -2.33
N HIS A 26 5.04 -4.43 -1.62
CA HIS A 26 4.02 -3.41 -1.84
C HIS A 26 4.69 -2.08 -2.20
N TYR A 27 4.17 -1.39 -3.20
CA TYR A 27 4.61 -0.04 -3.56
C TYR A 27 3.55 0.97 -3.17
N PHE A 28 3.94 1.96 -2.38
CA PHE A 28 3.09 3.08 -1.96
C PHE A 28 3.37 4.30 -2.83
N HIS A 29 2.33 4.83 -3.46
CA HIS A 29 2.37 6.10 -4.16
C HIS A 29 1.85 7.19 -3.24
N CYS A 30 2.79 8.01 -2.75
CA CYS A 30 2.49 9.13 -1.87
C CYS A 30 2.28 10.42 -2.67
N ASP A 31 1.44 11.31 -2.14
CA ASP A 31 1.32 12.66 -2.66
C ASP A 31 2.44 13.59 -2.16
N GLN A 32 2.35 14.87 -2.55
CA GLN A 32 3.32 15.94 -2.25
C GLN A 32 3.62 16.19 -0.78
N ILE A 33 2.70 15.79 0.09
CA ILE A 33 2.85 15.96 1.54
C ILE A 33 3.09 14.62 2.25
N GLY A 34 3.32 13.55 1.48
CA GLY A 34 3.67 12.22 1.99
C GLY A 34 2.48 11.33 2.34
N ILE A 35 1.24 11.72 1.98
CA ILE A 35 0.07 10.88 2.24
C ILE A 35 -0.02 9.81 1.15
N SER A 36 0.00 8.53 1.55
CA SER A 36 -0.20 7.40 0.64
C SER A 36 -1.62 7.42 0.07
N ARG A 37 -1.72 7.48 -1.26
CA ARG A 37 -2.99 7.45 -1.99
C ARG A 37 -3.25 6.15 -2.69
N GLU A 38 -2.19 5.42 -3.04
CA GLU A 38 -2.28 4.18 -3.77
C GLU A 38 -1.27 3.19 -3.23
N MET A 39 -1.65 1.91 -3.19
CA MET A 39 -0.76 0.79 -2.93
C MET A 39 -0.91 -0.23 -4.06
N THR A 40 0.20 -0.63 -4.67
CA THR A 40 0.25 -1.63 -5.72
C THR A 40 1.11 -2.83 -5.32
N ASP A 41 0.85 -3.98 -5.94
CA ASP A 41 1.72 -5.16 -5.80
C ASP A 41 2.98 -5.06 -6.66
N LYS A 42 3.82 -6.09 -6.60
CA LYS A 42 5.05 -6.18 -7.41
C LYS A 42 4.84 -6.11 -8.93
N ASP A 43 3.65 -6.49 -9.40
CA ASP A 43 3.28 -6.54 -10.81
C ASP A 43 2.55 -5.25 -11.26
N GLY A 44 2.33 -4.32 -10.33
CA GLY A 44 1.65 -3.04 -10.58
C GLY A 44 0.13 -3.10 -10.45
N ASN A 45 -0.44 -4.18 -9.93
CA ASN A 45 -1.88 -4.27 -9.69
C ASN A 45 -2.29 -3.44 -8.48
N LEU A 46 -3.39 -2.70 -8.61
CA LEU A 46 -3.94 -1.90 -7.52
C LEU A 46 -4.45 -2.80 -6.39
N LEU A 47 -3.89 -2.64 -5.18
CA LEU A 47 -4.33 -3.34 -3.98
C LEU A 47 -5.25 -2.46 -3.13
N TRP A 48 -4.90 -1.18 -3.01
CA TRP A 48 -5.61 -0.21 -2.20
C TRP A 48 -5.49 1.20 -2.78
N TYR A 49 -6.58 1.95 -2.70
CA TYR A 49 -6.64 3.35 -3.09
C TYR A 49 -7.36 4.16 -2.02
N SER A 50 -6.89 5.38 -1.77
CA SER A 50 -7.50 6.32 -0.85
C SER A 50 -7.43 7.73 -1.37
N GLU A 51 -8.60 8.37 -1.41
CA GLU A 51 -8.74 9.77 -1.76
C GLU A 51 -8.97 10.57 -0.48
N TYR A 52 -8.18 11.62 -0.28
CA TYR A 52 -8.36 12.57 0.81
C TYR A 52 -8.89 13.89 0.27
N THR A 53 -9.82 14.50 0.98
CA THR A 53 -10.18 15.91 0.78
C THR A 53 -8.98 16.81 1.09
N GLY A 54 -8.96 18.04 0.57
CA GLY A 54 -7.86 19.00 0.77
C GLY A 54 -7.53 19.36 2.22
N TRP A 55 -8.35 18.93 3.19
CA TRP A 55 -8.15 19.10 4.64
C TRP A 55 -7.75 17.81 5.37
N GLY A 56 -7.36 16.76 4.65
CA GLY A 56 -6.91 15.49 5.23
C GLY A 56 -8.04 14.55 5.70
N ARG A 57 -9.31 14.88 5.44
CA ARG A 57 -10.43 13.96 5.71
C ARG A 57 -10.54 12.94 4.59
N LEU A 58 -10.55 11.64 4.94
CA LEU A 58 -10.79 10.53 4.02
C LEU A 58 -12.11 10.75 3.29
N LYS A 59 -12.05 10.76 1.95
CA LYS A 59 -13.18 10.94 1.06
C LYS A 59 -13.65 9.59 0.53
N GLU A 60 -12.72 8.76 0.09
CA GLU A 60 -13.00 7.44 -0.46
C GLU A 60 -11.85 6.49 -0.13
N GLU A 61 -12.16 5.24 0.18
CA GLU A 61 -11.19 4.15 0.32
C GLU A 61 -11.69 2.96 -0.49
N THR A 62 -10.87 2.47 -1.40
CA THR A 62 -11.15 1.26 -2.20
C THR A 62 -10.11 0.20 -1.88
N LYS A 63 -10.56 -0.95 -1.38
CA LYS A 63 -9.74 -2.14 -1.17
C LYS A 63 -10.07 -3.14 -2.28
N VAL A 64 -9.10 -3.39 -3.15
CA VAL A 64 -9.28 -4.30 -4.30
C VAL A 64 -9.00 -5.75 -3.89
N THR A 65 -8.21 -5.95 -2.84
CA THR A 65 -7.96 -7.29 -2.28
C THR A 65 -8.82 -7.59 -1.06
N ASP A 66 -9.63 -8.65 -1.18
CA ASP A 66 -10.48 -9.26 -0.13
C ASP A 66 -9.65 -9.89 1.03
N SER A 67 -8.32 -9.85 0.96
CA SER A 67 -7.45 -10.35 2.03
C SER A 67 -7.25 -9.28 3.10
N THR A 68 -8.20 -9.22 4.02
CA THR A 68 -8.05 -8.84 5.44
C THR A 68 -6.73 -8.11 5.79
N TYR A 69 -6.66 -6.81 5.53
CA TYR A 69 -5.70 -5.94 6.20
C TYR A 69 -6.10 -5.87 7.68
N GLN A 70 -5.60 -6.81 8.49
CA GLN A 70 -5.56 -6.62 9.95
C GLN A 70 -4.18 -6.05 10.28
N PRO A 71 -4.09 -4.80 10.77
CA PRO A 71 -2.88 -4.35 11.42
C PRO A 71 -2.74 -5.20 12.69
N SER A 72 -1.88 -6.21 12.65
CA SER A 72 -1.43 -6.87 13.87
C SER A 72 -0.60 -5.85 14.65
N HIS A 73 -1.28 -5.05 15.47
CA HIS A 73 -0.66 -4.33 16.56
C HIS A 73 -0.03 -5.39 17.48
N ARG A 74 1.29 -5.35 17.62
CA ARG A 74 1.99 -5.98 18.73
C ARG A 74 2.80 -4.91 19.44
#